data_AF-A0A7S1UXB2-F1
#
_entry.id   AF-A0A7S1UXB2-F1
#
_cell.length_a   1.000
_cell.length_b   1.000
_cell.length_c   1.000
_cell.angle_alpha   90.00
_cell.angle_beta   90.00
_cell.angle_gamma   90.00
#
_symmetry.space_group_name_H-M   'P 1'
#
loop_
_entity.id
_entity.type
_entity.pdbx_description
1 polymer ?
#
loop_
_entity_poly.entity_id
_entity_poly.type
_entity_poly.pdbx_seq_one_letter_code
_entity_poly.pdbx_strand_id
1 'polypeptide(L)'
;TKVLSIQLIVFPMLMSCLAKKHRTEQVSSKDRPQDIPTDGGKQAMSSDKVAKGSLFGPDLVRKFTKEVLYAKQGGKPIVYGDRVLVELLKVSTLILEHAPEGTSGLEEDLIKFSWRLLKADDVTCKNWAYVNVSKHFAVFRTDGSR
;
A
#
# COMPACT_ATOMS: atom_id res chain seq x y z
N THR A 1 18.49 19.25 4.97
CA THR A 1 18.24 18.73 6.34
C THR A 1 16.79 18.30 6.58
N LYS A 2 15.78 19.05 6.13
CA LYS A 2 14.34 18.70 6.32
C LYS A 2 13.88 17.37 5.68
N VAL A 3 14.56 16.90 4.64
CA VAL A 3 14.21 15.64 3.92
C VAL A 3 14.65 14.38 4.69
N LEU A 4 15.68 14.48 5.52
CA LEU A 4 16.10 13.40 6.44
C LEU A 4 15.07 13.18 7.56
N SER A 5 14.40 14.25 7.98
CA SER A 5 13.36 14.20 9.01
C SER A 5 12.14 13.38 8.57
N ILE A 6 11.78 13.42 7.28
CA ILE A 6 10.68 12.61 6.72
C ILE A 6 11.06 11.13 6.68
N GLN A 7 12.29 10.79 6.26
CA GLN A 7 12.79 9.41 6.28
C GLN A 7 12.79 8.79 7.69
N LEU A 8 13.13 9.58 8.72
CA LEU A 8 13.19 9.09 10.10
C LEU A 8 11.83 8.96 10.78
N ILE A 9 10.77 9.63 10.30
CA ILE A 9 9.45 9.56 10.93
C ILE A 9 8.55 8.57 10.19
N VAL A 10 8.55 8.61 8.86
CA VAL A 10 7.60 7.84 8.04
C VAL A 10 7.95 6.34 8.05
N PHE A 11 9.25 5.99 7.94
CA PHE A 11 9.66 4.59 7.88
C PHE A 11 9.43 3.81 9.18
N PRO A 12 9.79 4.34 10.37
CA PRO A 12 9.51 3.66 11.64
C PRO A 12 8.03 3.65 12.00
N MET A 13 7.26 4.68 11.64
CA MET A 13 5.82 4.68 11.87
C MET A 13 5.10 3.67 10.99
N LEU A 14 5.43 3.56 9.70
CA LEU A 14 4.86 2.51 8.85
C LEU A 14 5.25 1.11 9.33
N MET A 15 6.52 0.88 9.69
CA MET A 15 6.96 -0.42 10.21
C MET A 15 6.32 -0.74 11.56
N SER A 16 6.09 0.25 12.43
CA SER A 16 5.42 0.04 13.73
C SER A 16 3.93 -0.28 13.57
N CYS A 17 3.26 0.33 12.57
CA CYS A 17 1.88 0.02 12.24
C CYS A 17 1.74 -1.38 11.62
N LEU A 18 2.69 -1.80 10.80
CA LEU A 18 2.69 -3.12 10.18
C LEU A 18 3.08 -4.23 11.16
N ALA A 19 4.04 -3.98 12.07
CA ALA A 19 4.46 -4.95 13.09
C ALA A 19 3.37 -5.22 14.14
N LYS A 20 2.56 -4.21 14.50
CA LYS A 20 1.44 -4.39 15.45
C LYS A 20 0.37 -5.34 14.92
N LYS A 21 0.19 -5.42 13.60
CA LYS A 21 -0.82 -6.27 12.97
C LYS A 21 -0.51 -7.77 13.14
N HIS A 22 0.75 -8.16 13.27
CA HIS A 22 1.14 -9.57 13.43
C HIS A 22 0.98 -10.09 14.88
N ARG A 23 0.79 -9.21 15.88
CA ARG A 23 0.68 -9.64 17.29
C ARG A 23 -0.75 -9.94 17.73
N THR A 24 -1.76 -9.40 17.04
CA THR A 24 -3.17 -9.54 17.43
C THR A 24 -3.81 -10.84 16.94
N GLU A 25 -3.18 -11.56 16.00
CA GLU A 25 -3.74 -12.82 15.46
C GLU A 25 -3.35 -14.09 16.25
N GLN A 26 -2.50 -14.02 17.28
CA GLN A 26 -2.10 -15.21 18.05
C GLN A 26 -2.73 -15.37 19.45
N VAL A 27 -3.63 -14.47 19.87
CA VAL A 27 -4.36 -14.62 21.15
C VAL A 27 -5.86 -14.66 20.88
N SER A 28 -6.33 -15.68 20.17
CA SER A 28 -7.75 -16.07 20.19
C SER A 28 -7.90 -17.53 19.79
N SER A 29 -7.62 -18.43 20.74
CA SER A 29 -8.08 -19.82 20.72
C SER A 29 -7.90 -20.45 22.09
N LYS A 30 -8.79 -20.16 23.04
CA LYS A 30 -9.34 -21.18 23.94
C LYS A 30 -10.58 -20.71 24.70
N ASP A 31 -11.46 -21.69 24.90
CA ASP A 31 -12.59 -21.79 25.81
C ASP A 31 -13.99 -21.34 25.34
N ARG A 32 -14.78 -22.37 25.01
CA ARG A 32 -16.25 -22.44 24.99
C ARG A 32 -16.69 -22.94 26.38
N PRO A 33 -17.88 -22.57 26.89
CA PRO A 33 -19.02 -23.49 26.78
C PRO A 33 -20.32 -22.83 26.28
N GLN A 34 -21.21 -23.68 25.78
CA GLN A 34 -22.57 -23.38 25.31
C GLN A 34 -23.51 -23.07 26.47
N ASP A 35 -24.53 -22.22 26.22
CA ASP A 35 -25.94 -22.47 26.57
C ASP A 35 -26.85 -21.50 25.79
N ILE A 36 -28.04 -21.98 25.39
CA ILE A 36 -29.15 -21.36 24.63
C ILE A 36 -30.43 -21.68 25.45
N PRO A 37 -31.62 -21.00 25.36
CA PRO A 37 -32.08 -19.84 24.55
C PRO A 37 -32.79 -18.74 25.39
N THR A 38 -33.28 -17.64 24.77
CA THR A 38 -34.74 -17.31 24.68
C THR A 38 -35.01 -15.85 24.27
N ASP A 39 -35.96 -15.74 23.33
CA ASP A 39 -36.90 -14.65 22.98
C ASP A 39 -36.48 -13.42 22.17
N GLY A 40 -37.43 -13.03 21.31
CA GLY A 40 -37.27 -12.15 20.17
C GLY A 40 -37.31 -10.65 20.47
N GLY A 41 -37.00 -9.89 19.42
CA GLY A 41 -37.11 -8.44 19.41
C GLY A 41 -36.35 -7.87 18.23
N LYS A 42 -37.08 -7.31 17.27
CA LYS A 42 -36.55 -6.53 16.15
C LYS A 42 -35.66 -5.40 16.67
N GLN A 43 -34.46 -5.26 16.14
CA GLN A 43 -33.85 -3.95 15.95
C GLN A 43 -32.79 -4.02 14.85
N ALA A 44 -33.10 -3.35 13.74
CA ALA A 44 -32.10 -2.88 12.80
C ALA A 44 -31.22 -1.87 13.52
N MET A 45 -29.95 -2.19 13.74
CA MET A 45 -28.94 -1.19 14.07
C MET A 45 -27.60 -1.58 13.49
N SER A 46 -27.17 -0.71 12.59
CA SER A 46 -25.80 -0.25 12.37
C SER A 46 -24.72 -1.31 12.60
N SER A 47 -24.38 -2.01 11.52
CA SER A 47 -23.08 -2.66 11.43
C SER A 47 -22.03 -1.56 11.25
N ASP A 48 -21.67 -0.90 12.36
CA ASP A 48 -20.37 -0.24 12.50
C ASP A 48 -19.32 -1.35 12.48
N LYS A 49 -19.05 -1.86 11.28
CA LYS A 49 -17.82 -2.57 11.00
C LYS A 49 -16.73 -1.55 11.17
N VAL A 50 -16.10 -1.56 12.35
CA VAL A 50 -14.81 -0.92 12.61
C VAL A 50 -13.94 -1.19 11.40
N ALA A 51 -13.82 -0.18 10.53
CA ALA A 51 -13.06 -0.30 9.32
C ALA A 51 -11.65 -0.72 9.75
N LYS A 52 -11.20 -1.90 9.31
CA LYS A 52 -9.77 -2.19 9.22
C LYS A 52 -9.23 -1.05 8.36
N GLY A 53 -8.76 0.02 9.00
CA GLY A 53 -8.28 1.21 8.31
C GLY A 53 -7.12 0.78 7.45
N SER A 54 -7.38 0.51 6.17
CA SER A 54 -6.32 0.32 5.20
C SER A 54 -5.56 1.63 5.19
N LEU A 55 -4.30 1.59 5.66
CA LEU A 55 -3.42 2.76 5.70
C LEU A 55 -3.34 3.43 4.32
N PHE A 56 -3.50 2.63 3.26
CA PHE A 56 -3.64 3.07 1.88
C PHE A 56 -5.09 2.88 1.42
N GLY A 57 -5.93 3.88 1.70
CA GLY A 57 -7.25 3.97 1.08
C GLY A 57 -7.13 4.21 -0.43
N PRO A 58 -8.16 3.85 -1.22
CA PRO A 58 -8.13 4.01 -2.68
C PRO A 58 -7.90 5.48 -3.11
N ASP A 59 -8.41 6.44 -2.35
CA ASP A 59 -8.20 7.87 -2.62
C ASP A 59 -6.74 8.29 -2.42
N LEU A 60 -6.07 7.73 -1.41
CA LEU A 60 -4.66 8.01 -1.16
C LEU A 60 -3.80 7.44 -2.29
N VAL A 61 -4.07 6.20 -2.72
CA VAL A 61 -3.37 5.54 -3.83
C VAL A 61 -3.58 6.32 -5.13
N ARG A 62 -4.81 6.78 -5.39
CA ARG A 62 -5.13 7.65 -6.53
C ARG A 62 -4.35 8.96 -6.48
N LYS A 63 -4.35 9.63 -5.33
CA LYS A 63 -3.64 10.90 -5.14
C LYS A 63 -2.13 10.73 -5.31
N PHE A 64 -1.56 9.69 -4.71
CA PHE A 64 -0.16 9.32 -4.88
C PHE A 64 0.16 9.11 -6.37
N THR A 65 -0.60 8.27 -7.06
CA THR A 65 -0.33 7.96 -8.46
C THR A 65 -0.49 9.21 -9.34
N LYS A 66 -1.63 9.89 -9.28
CA LYS A 66 -1.99 10.96 -10.23
C LYS A 66 -1.40 12.33 -9.90
N GLU A 67 -1.06 12.60 -8.65
CA GLU A 67 -0.52 13.90 -8.23
C GLU A 67 0.96 13.85 -7.83
N VAL A 68 1.46 12.70 -7.36
CA VAL A 68 2.86 12.55 -6.94
C VAL A 68 3.72 11.89 -8.02
N LEU A 69 3.22 10.89 -8.76
CA LEU A 69 4.03 10.28 -9.83
C LEU A 69 3.91 11.03 -11.16
N TYR A 70 2.74 11.61 -11.42
CA TYR A 70 2.42 12.29 -12.68
C TYR A 70 1.99 13.74 -12.44
N ALA A 71 2.38 14.64 -13.34
CA ALA A 71 1.99 16.04 -13.28
C ALA A 71 0.51 16.22 -13.66
N LYS A 72 -0.20 17.11 -12.96
CA LYS A 72 -1.61 17.44 -13.20
C LYS A 72 -1.92 17.88 -14.63
N GLN A 73 -0.94 18.43 -15.36
CA GLN A 73 -1.10 18.81 -16.76
C GLN A 73 -0.31 17.86 -17.67
N GLY A 74 -1.04 16.97 -18.36
CA GLY A 74 -0.51 16.22 -19.50
C GLY A 74 0.06 14.84 -19.20
N GLY A 75 -0.13 14.28 -18.00
CA GLY A 75 0.27 12.89 -17.71
C GLY A 75 1.76 12.63 -17.85
N LYS A 76 2.59 13.69 -17.82
CA LYS A 76 4.04 13.57 -17.84
C LYS A 76 4.51 13.19 -16.44
N PRO A 77 5.35 12.16 -16.31
CA PRO A 77 5.84 11.76 -15.01
C PRO A 77 6.78 12.83 -14.45
N ILE A 78 6.62 13.17 -13.18
CA ILE A 78 7.36 14.26 -12.55
C ILE A 78 8.84 13.86 -12.48
N VAL A 79 9.72 14.84 -12.73
CA VAL A 79 11.17 14.68 -12.64
C VAL A 79 11.57 15.02 -11.21
N TYR A 80 12.09 14.03 -10.49
CA TYR A 80 12.63 14.18 -9.15
C TYR A 80 14.10 13.76 -9.15
N GLY A 81 14.86 14.21 -8.15
CA GLY A 81 16.20 13.66 -7.93
C GLY A 81 16.16 12.21 -7.48
N ASP A 82 17.21 11.44 -7.76
CA ASP A 82 17.27 9.98 -7.56
C ASP A 82 16.88 9.54 -6.15
N ARG A 83 17.32 10.28 -5.13
CA ARG A 83 16.96 9.97 -3.74
C ARG A 83 15.45 10.02 -3.49
N VAL A 84 14.75 10.98 -4.08
CA VAL A 84 13.28 11.08 -3.95
C VAL A 84 12.61 9.97 -4.75
N LEU A 85 13.13 9.66 -5.95
CA LEU A 85 12.63 8.55 -6.77
C LEU A 85 12.72 7.20 -6.03
N VAL A 86 13.82 6.95 -5.33
CA VAL A 86 13.99 5.76 -4.47
C VAL A 86 12.91 5.70 -3.38
N GLU A 87 12.63 6.81 -2.71
CA GLU A 87 11.58 6.83 -1.68
C GLU A 87 10.18 6.63 -2.27
N LEU A 88 9.89 7.20 -3.45
CA LEU A 88 8.64 6.98 -4.16
C LEU A 88 8.49 5.52 -4.62
N LEU A 89 9.59 4.89 -5.06
CA LEU A 89 9.61 3.46 -5.38
C LEU A 89 9.31 2.60 -4.16
N LYS A 90 9.88 2.91 -2.99
CA LYS A 90 9.57 2.20 -1.73
C LYS A 90 8.10 2.35 -1.34
N VAL A 91 7.56 3.57 -1.41
CA VAL A 91 6.14 3.82 -1.12
C VAL A 91 5.23 3.07 -2.10
N SER A 92 5.57 3.10 -3.39
CA SER A 92 4.86 2.32 -4.42
C SER A 92 4.89 0.82 -4.09
N THR A 93 6.04 0.30 -3.65
CA THR A 93 6.15 -1.12 -3.25
C THR A 93 5.22 -1.41 -2.07
N LEU A 94 5.21 -0.57 -1.03
CA LEU A 94 4.31 -0.74 0.13
C LEU A 94 2.83 -0.71 -0.25
N ILE A 95 2.44 0.13 -1.21
CA ILE A 95 1.06 0.16 -1.74
C ILE A 95 0.73 -1.20 -2.39
N LEU A 96 1.63 -1.73 -3.22
CA LEU A 96 1.46 -3.03 -3.86
C LEU A 96 1.37 -4.17 -2.83
N GLU A 97 2.14 -4.15 -1.75
CA GLU A 97 2.12 -5.24 -0.76
C GLU A 97 0.90 -5.22 0.16
N HIS A 98 0.40 -4.02 0.49
CA HIS A 98 -0.58 -3.87 1.57
C HIS A 98 -1.95 -3.38 1.14
N ALA A 99 -2.07 -2.83 -0.08
CA ALA A 99 -3.35 -2.36 -0.62
C ALA A 99 -3.47 -2.61 -2.13
N PRO A 100 -3.31 -3.86 -2.61
CA PRO A 100 -3.46 -4.19 -4.03
C PRO A 100 -4.88 -3.91 -4.54
N GLU A 101 -5.92 -4.02 -3.69
CA GLU A 101 -7.29 -3.68 -4.08
C GLU A 101 -7.48 -2.16 -4.32
N GLY A 102 -6.62 -1.32 -3.73
CA GLY A 102 -6.67 0.12 -3.89
C GLY A 102 -6.03 0.62 -5.19
N THR A 103 -5.36 -0.26 -5.94
CA THR A 103 -4.66 0.11 -7.19
C THR A 103 -5.46 -0.16 -8.46
N SER A 104 -6.69 -0.70 -8.36
CA SER A 104 -7.51 -0.99 -9.54
C SER A 104 -7.67 0.23 -10.45
N GLY A 105 -7.29 0.07 -11.72
CA GLY A 105 -7.28 1.14 -12.72
C GLY A 105 -6.09 2.11 -12.64
N LEU A 106 -5.14 1.88 -11.73
CA LEU A 106 -3.89 2.63 -11.57
C LEU A 106 -2.64 1.75 -11.76
N GLU A 107 -2.83 0.44 -11.89
CA GLU A 107 -1.77 -0.55 -12.06
C GLU A 107 -0.81 -0.19 -13.19
N GLU A 108 -1.34 0.18 -14.36
CA GLU A 108 -0.54 0.58 -15.51
C GLU A 108 0.36 1.78 -15.23
N ASP A 109 -0.12 2.76 -14.45
CA ASP A 109 0.63 3.97 -14.14
C ASP A 109 1.73 3.67 -13.12
N LEU A 110 1.44 2.80 -12.14
CA LEU A 110 2.42 2.33 -11.17
C LEU A 110 3.55 1.55 -11.85
N ILE A 111 3.23 0.65 -12.79
CA ILE A 111 4.26 -0.09 -13.52
C ILE A 111 5.03 0.80 -14.49
N LYS A 112 4.37 1.72 -15.21
CA LYS A 112 5.04 2.69 -16.11
C LYS A 112 6.04 3.56 -15.34
N PHE A 113 5.69 3.99 -14.14
CA PHE A 113 6.59 4.74 -13.26
C PHE A 113 7.87 3.94 -12.96
N SER A 114 7.74 2.70 -12.49
CA SER A 114 8.88 1.84 -12.17
C SER A 114 9.69 1.47 -13.41
N TRP A 115 9.02 1.20 -14.53
CA TRP A 115 9.66 0.85 -15.79
C TRP A 115 10.55 1.97 -16.35
N ARG A 116 10.11 3.23 -16.21
CA ARG A 116 10.91 4.41 -16.57
C ARG A 116 12.25 4.44 -15.83
N LEU A 117 12.25 3.99 -14.57
CA LEU A 117 13.41 4.07 -13.67
C LEU A 117 14.38 2.87 -13.82
N LEU A 118 14.03 1.85 -14.60
CA LEU A 118 14.97 0.76 -14.94
C LEU A 118 16.20 1.26 -15.71
N LYS A 119 16.09 2.40 -16.40
CA LYS A 119 17.18 3.05 -17.12
C LYS A 119 17.85 4.17 -16.34
N ALA A 120 17.54 4.34 -15.05
CA ALA A 120 18.19 5.36 -14.22
C ALA A 120 19.70 5.13 -14.13
N ASP A 121 20.48 6.21 -14.10
CA ASP A 121 21.94 6.12 -13.93
C ASP A 121 22.29 5.70 -12.50
N ASP A 122 21.54 6.18 -11.51
CA ASP A 122 21.69 5.76 -10.12
C ASP A 122 21.34 4.29 -9.93
N VAL A 123 22.33 3.52 -9.45
CA VAL A 123 22.22 2.07 -9.22
C VAL A 123 21.16 1.77 -8.15
N THR A 124 21.02 2.62 -7.14
CA THR A 124 20.05 2.40 -6.06
C THR A 124 18.62 2.54 -6.59
N CYS A 125 18.36 3.59 -7.38
CA CYS A 125 17.10 3.82 -8.07
C CYS A 125 16.76 2.66 -9.02
N LYS A 126 17.73 2.22 -9.83
CA LYS A 126 17.58 1.07 -10.73
C LYS A 126 17.23 -0.22 -9.98
N ASN A 127 17.92 -0.52 -8.88
CA ASN A 127 17.66 -1.73 -8.09
C ASN A 127 16.25 -1.70 -7.46
N TRP A 128 15.83 -0.56 -6.90
CA TRP A 128 14.49 -0.43 -6.35
C TRP A 128 13.40 -0.47 -7.43
N ALA A 129 13.70 0.01 -8.65
CA ALA A 129 12.80 -0.13 -9.79
C ALA A 129 12.58 -1.61 -10.14
N TYR A 130 13.64 -2.42 -10.19
CA TYR A 130 13.52 -3.87 -10.38
C TYR A 130 12.67 -4.52 -9.29
N VAL A 131 12.92 -4.21 -8.01
CA VAL A 131 12.12 -4.74 -6.89
C VAL A 131 10.63 -4.41 -7.06
N ASN A 132 10.32 -3.15 -7.40
CA ASN A 132 8.94 -2.72 -7.58
C ASN A 132 8.26 -3.41 -8.77
N VAL A 133 8.95 -3.55 -9.91
CA VAL A 133 8.46 -4.30 -11.09
C VAL A 133 8.21 -5.76 -10.73
N SER A 134 9.15 -6.42 -10.05
CA SER A 134 8.99 -7.81 -9.60
C SER A 134 7.78 -7.97 -8.68
N LYS A 135 7.60 -7.03 -7.73
CA LYS A 135 6.45 -7.05 -6.82
C LYS A 135 5.14 -6.86 -7.58
N HIS A 136 5.10 -5.91 -8.51
CA HIS A 136 3.92 -5.65 -9.33
C HIS A 136 3.47 -6.91 -10.08
N PHE A 137 4.41 -7.61 -10.71
CA PHE A 137 4.09 -8.89 -11.37
C PHE A 137 3.68 -9.98 -10.39
N ALA A 138 4.31 -10.06 -9.21
CA ALA A 138 3.96 -11.04 -8.19
C ALA A 138 2.60 -10.79 -7.54
N VAL A 139 2.05 -9.58 -7.64
CA VAL A 139 0.69 -9.26 -7.19
C VAL A 139 -0.29 -9.56 -8.32
N PHE A 140 -0.14 -8.92 -9.49
CA PHE A 140 -1.17 -8.93 -10.53
C PHE A 140 -1.08 -10.09 -11.54
N ARG A 141 0.06 -10.79 -11.72
CA ARG A 141 0.09 -11.97 -12.63
C ARG A 141 -0.49 -13.23 -11.98
N THR A 142 -0.49 -13.31 -10.66
CA THR A 142 -1.07 -14.42 -9.89
C THR A 142 -2.60 -14.44 -9.93
N ASP A 143 -3.21 -13.38 -10.44
CA ASP A 143 -4.67 -13.20 -10.48
C ASP A 143 -5.31 -13.90 -11.69
N GLY A 144 -4.51 -14.46 -12.61
CA GLY A 144 -4.99 -15.23 -13.76
C GLY A 144 -5.49 -16.66 -13.44
N SER A 145 -5.72 -17.00 -12.17
CA SER A 145 -6.11 -18.35 -11.73
C SER A 145 -7.26 -18.39 -10.71
N ARG A 146 -8.21 -17.45 -10.76
CA ARG A 146 -9.45 -17.54 -9.96
C ARG A 146 -10.69 -17.23 -10.79
#